data_AF-A0A142X4V8-F1
#
_entry.id   AF-A0A142X4V8-F1
#
_cell.length_a   1.000
_cell.length_b   1.000
_cell.length_c   1.000
_cell.angle_alpha   90.00
_cell.angle_beta   90.00
_cell.angle_gamma   90.00
#
_symmetry.space_group_name_H-M   'P 1'
#
loop_
_entity.id
_entity.type
_entity.pdbx_description
1 polymer ?
#
loop_
_entity_poly.entity_id
_entity_poly.type
_entity_poly.pdbx_seq_one_letter_code
_entity_poly.pdbx_strand_id
1 'polypeptide(L)'
;MAGRDEIILATAELLLLREICSKAEPFPVPSDIIEFLHLDSLVLYHLVATTDGGFRPTNLGLTVAQLTPSELMPHGCLFRAADIMRATARTDEP
;
A
#
# COMPACT_ATOMS: atom_id res chain seq x y z
N MET A 1 -6.34 -24.61 -2.83
CA MET A 1 -6.93 -23.48 -2.08
C MET A 1 -6.34 -22.21 -2.65
N ALA A 2 -7.04 -21.56 -3.58
CA ALA A 2 -6.65 -20.27 -4.15
C ALA A 2 -7.48 -19.21 -3.42
N GLY A 3 -6.83 -18.22 -2.79
CA GLY A 3 -7.52 -17.15 -2.07
C GLY A 3 -6.74 -16.46 -0.96
N ARG A 4 -5.42 -16.61 -0.87
CA ARG A 4 -4.59 -15.95 0.17
C ARG A 4 -3.53 -14.97 -0.34
N ASP A 5 -3.43 -14.80 -1.66
CA ASP A 5 -2.36 -14.00 -2.26
C ASP A 5 -2.95 -12.78 -2.98
N GLU A 6 -3.84 -12.06 -2.33
CA GLU A 6 -4.48 -10.87 -2.88
C GLU A 6 -4.49 -9.76 -1.82
N ILE A 7 -4.16 -8.54 -2.24
CA ILE A 7 -4.30 -7.35 -1.41
C ILE A 7 -5.53 -6.60 -1.90
N ILE A 8 -6.49 -6.37 -1.01
CA ILE A 8 -7.67 -5.57 -1.29
C ILE A 8 -7.55 -4.30 -0.45
N LEU A 9 -7.48 -3.17 -1.13
CA LEU A 9 -7.46 -1.85 -0.50
C LEU A 9 -8.75 -1.11 -0.79
N ALA A 10 -9.23 -0.31 0.14
CA ALA A 10 -10.17 0.75 -0.19
C ALA A 10 -9.49 1.77 -1.12
N THR A 11 -10.26 2.45 -1.97
CA THR A 11 -9.71 3.53 -2.83
C THR A 11 -8.98 4.59 -2.00
N ALA A 12 -9.51 4.94 -0.82
CA ALA A 12 -8.88 5.89 0.10
C ALA A 12 -7.50 5.41 0.61
N GLU A 13 -7.37 4.12 0.91
CA GLU A 13 -6.10 3.53 1.36
C GLU A 13 -5.05 3.54 0.24
N LEU A 14 -5.45 3.27 -1.01
CA LEU A 14 -4.54 3.37 -2.15
C LEU A 14 -4.07 4.81 -2.38
N LEU A 15 -4.96 5.79 -2.25
CA LEU A 15 -4.60 7.21 -2.36
C LEU A 15 -3.63 7.62 -1.26
N LEU A 16 -3.92 7.24 -0.01
CA LEU A 16 -3.04 7.50 1.13
C LEU A 16 -1.68 6.83 0.96
N LEU A 17 -1.64 5.56 0.52
CA LEU A 17 -0.40 4.85 0.24
C LEU A 17 0.44 5.59 -0.82
N ARG A 18 -0.18 6.05 -1.91
CA ARG A 18 0.50 6.82 -2.96
C ARG A 18 1.02 8.16 -2.43
N GLU A 19 0.28 8.83 -1.56
CA GLU A 19 0.75 10.04 -0.91
C GLU A 19 1.99 9.75 -0.04
N ILE A 20 1.92 8.75 0.83
CA ILE A 20 3.04 8.33 1.69
C ILE A 20 4.28 8.00 0.84
N CYS A 21 4.10 7.24 -0.24
CA CYS A 21 5.18 6.86 -1.16
C CYS A 21 5.81 8.04 -1.91
N SER A 22 5.10 9.15 -2.06
CA SER A 22 5.60 10.35 -2.77
C SER A 22 6.43 11.29 -1.88
N LYS A 23 6.38 11.12 -0.54
CA LYS A 23 7.04 12.03 0.41
C LYS A 23 8.49 11.63 0.68
N ALA A 24 9.38 12.61 0.61
CA ALA A 24 10.78 12.47 1.02
C ALA A 24 10.94 12.34 2.54
N GLU A 25 10.04 12.96 3.32
CA GLU A 25 10.00 12.88 4.79
C GLU A 25 8.97 11.84 5.28
N PRO A 26 9.13 11.27 6.50
CA PRO A 26 8.17 10.30 7.00
C PRO A 26 6.79 10.93 7.12
N PHE A 27 5.76 10.18 6.77
CA PHE A 27 4.38 10.64 6.90
C PHE A 27 4.02 10.72 8.40
N PRO A 28 3.49 11.84 8.90
CA PRO A 28 3.19 12.00 10.32
C PRO A 28 2.00 11.14 10.75
N VAL A 29 1.81 10.95 12.06
CA VAL A 29 0.58 10.35 12.60
C VAL A 29 -0.60 11.29 12.30
N PRO A 30 -1.66 10.83 11.61
CA PRO A 30 -2.87 11.62 11.39
C PRO A 30 -3.53 12.00 12.71
N SER A 31 -4.07 13.22 12.77
CA SER A 31 -4.96 13.65 13.86
C SER A 31 -6.42 13.26 13.61
N ASP A 32 -6.81 13.02 12.36
CA ASP A 32 -8.12 12.54 11.98
C ASP A 32 -8.22 11.02 12.15
N ILE A 33 -9.30 10.55 12.78
CA ILE A 33 -9.48 9.13 13.11
C ILE A 33 -9.72 8.26 11.87
N ILE A 34 -10.36 8.79 10.83
CA ILE A 34 -10.65 8.02 9.62
C ILE A 34 -9.36 7.82 8.83
N GLU A 35 -8.56 8.87 8.68
CA GLU A 35 -7.23 8.77 8.06
C GLU A 35 -6.30 7.86 8.86
N PHE A 36 -6.34 7.92 10.19
CA PHE A 36 -5.59 7.00 11.05
C PHE A 36 -5.97 5.54 10.81
N LEU A 37 -7.27 5.21 10.69
CA LEU A 37 -7.72 3.84 10.43
C LEU A 37 -7.25 3.34 9.06
N HIS A 38 -7.26 4.20 8.03
CA HIS A 38 -6.70 3.83 6.73
C HIS A 38 -5.19 3.60 6.80
N LEU A 39 -4.47 4.43 7.55
CA LEU A 39 -3.04 4.24 7.78
C LEU A 39 -2.75 2.93 8.53
N ASP A 40 -3.54 2.61 9.56
CA ASP A 40 -3.43 1.38 10.33
C ASP A 40 -3.67 0.14 9.45
N SER A 41 -4.67 0.17 8.56
CA SER A 41 -4.86 -0.87 7.53
C SER A 41 -3.59 -1.07 6.67
N LEU A 42 -2.96 0.02 6.21
CA LEU A 42 -1.75 -0.07 5.40
C LEU A 42 -0.57 -0.68 6.17
N VAL A 43 -0.50 -0.45 7.48
CA VAL A 43 0.50 -1.09 8.36
C VAL A 43 0.19 -2.57 8.56
N LEU A 44 -1.08 -2.93 8.77
CA LEU A 44 -1.52 -4.33 8.88
C LEU A 44 -1.23 -5.15 7.62
N TYR A 45 -1.32 -4.53 6.43
CA TYR A 45 -0.93 -5.15 5.17
C TYR A 45 0.58 -5.08 4.87
N HIS A 46 1.39 -4.58 5.81
CA HIS A 46 2.84 -4.39 5.65
C HIS A 46 3.23 -3.53 4.44
N LEU A 47 2.34 -2.65 3.97
CA LEU A 47 2.61 -1.70 2.89
C LEU A 47 3.31 -0.45 3.44
N VAL A 48 3.06 -0.14 4.71
CA VAL A 48 3.66 0.97 5.44
C VAL A 48 4.26 0.44 6.74
N ALA A 49 5.39 0.99 7.15
CA ALA A 49 6.05 0.67 8.41
C ALA A 49 6.14 1.92 9.30
N THR A 50 5.98 1.71 10.60
CA THR A 50 6.24 2.74 11.62
C THR A 50 7.74 2.88 11.86
N THR A 51 8.20 4.12 11.96
CA THR A 51 9.58 4.53 12.24
C THR A 51 9.56 5.60 13.33
N ASP A 52 10.71 5.92 13.91
CA ASP A 52 10.83 6.94 14.96
C ASP A 52 10.34 8.34 14.52
N GLY A 53 10.32 8.61 13.21
CA GLY A 53 9.86 9.89 12.64
C GLY A 53 8.45 9.90 12.08
N GLY A 54 7.71 8.78 12.13
CA GLY A 54 6.40 8.62 11.49
C GLY A 54 6.35 7.36 10.62
N PHE A 55 5.71 7.43 9.46
CA PHE A 55 5.41 6.27 8.63
C PHE A 55 6.13 6.34 7.28
N ARG A 56 6.69 5.20 6.87
CA ARG A 56 7.41 5.05 5.59
C ARG A 56 6.84 3.90 4.80
N PRO A 57 6.82 3.98 3.46
CA PRO A 57 6.41 2.84 2.66
C PRO A 57 7.46 1.72 2.77
N THR A 58 7.00 0.47 2.76
CA THR A 58 7.89 -0.69 2.58
C THR A 58 8.20 -0.89 1.10
N ASN A 59 9.11 -1.80 0.77
CA ASN A 59 9.34 -2.19 -0.64
C ASN A 59 8.04 -2.71 -1.29
N LEU A 60 7.25 -3.50 -0.55
CA LEU A 60 5.95 -3.97 -1.00
C LEU A 60 4.98 -2.80 -1.22
N GLY A 61 4.93 -1.84 -0.29
CA GLY A 61 4.12 -0.63 -0.43
C GLY A 61 4.48 0.21 -1.65
N LEU A 62 5.77 0.38 -1.93
CA LEU A 62 6.25 1.06 -3.14
C LEU A 62 5.81 0.33 -4.41
N THR A 63 5.93 -1.00 -4.44
CA THR A 63 5.44 -1.81 -5.57
C THR A 63 3.94 -1.63 -5.77
N VAL A 64 3.14 -1.80 -4.71
CA VAL A 64 1.67 -1.69 -4.79
C VAL A 64 1.22 -0.30 -5.20
N ALA A 65 1.86 0.76 -4.70
CA ALA A 65 1.52 2.14 -5.03
C ALA A 65 1.65 2.46 -6.53
N GLN A 66 2.58 1.81 -7.22
CA GLN A 66 2.85 1.99 -8.65
C GLN A 66 2.01 1.10 -9.55
N LEU A 67 1.36 0.08 -8.99
CA LEU A 67 0.49 -0.81 -9.75
C LEU A 67 -0.87 -0.17 -10.04
N THR A 68 -1.45 -0.57 -11.18
CA THR A 68 -2.85 -0.31 -11.50
C THR A 68 -3.69 -1.45 -10.93
N PRO A 69 -4.61 -1.18 -9.98
CA PRO A 69 -5.47 -2.23 -9.43
C PRO A 69 -6.48 -2.73 -10.46
N SER A 70 -6.94 -3.96 -10.27
CA SER A 70 -8.20 -4.42 -10.86
C SER A 70 -9.36 -3.80 -10.09
N GLU A 71 -10.33 -3.20 -10.79
CA GLU A 71 -11.58 -2.76 -10.17
C GLU A 71 -12.40 -3.98 -9.76
N LEU A 72 -12.68 -4.14 -8.47
CA LEU A 72 -13.44 -5.31 -7.99
C LEU A 72 -14.83 -4.96 -7.49
N MET A 73 -15.07 -3.72 -7.08
CA MET A 73 -16.34 -3.17 -6.62
C MET A 73 -16.23 -1.63 -6.60
N PRO A 74 -17.33 -0.84 -6.48
CA PRO A 74 -17.29 0.62 -6.63
C PRO A 74 -16.27 1.40 -5.77
N HIS A 75 -15.74 0.80 -4.69
CA HIS A 75 -14.79 1.46 -3.77
C HIS A 75 -13.58 0.59 -3.37
N GLY A 76 -13.36 -0.54 -4.05
CA GLY A 76 -12.33 -1.53 -3.71
C GLY A 76 -11.34 -1.75 -4.85
N CYS A 77 -10.05 -1.66 -4.53
CA CYS A 77 -8.92 -1.90 -5.42
C CYS A 77 -8.32 -3.30 -5.12
N LEU A 78 -8.31 -4.19 -6.11
CA LEU A 78 -7.63 -5.49 -5.99
C LEU A 78 -6.26 -5.46 -6.62
N PHE A 79 -5.28 -5.95 -5.86
CA PHE A 79 -3.96 -6.29 -6.34
C PHE A 79 -3.73 -7.80 -6.21
N ARG A 80 -3.57 -8.47 -7.35
CA ARG A 80 -3.26 -9.90 -7.39
C ARG A 80 -1.79 -10.12 -7.07
N ALA A 81 -1.45 -11.12 -6.27
CA ALA A 81 -0.04 -11.41 -5.97
C ALA A 81 0.77 -11.75 -7.20
N ALA A 82 0.19 -12.35 -8.24
CA ALA A 82 0.91 -12.60 -9.48
C ALA A 82 1.44 -11.30 -10.12
N ASP A 83 0.67 -10.21 -10.03
CA ASP A 83 1.06 -8.91 -10.56
C ASP A 83 2.08 -8.22 -9.65
N ILE A 84 1.92 -8.35 -8.33
CA ILE A 84 2.89 -7.87 -7.33
C ILE A 84 4.23 -8.56 -7.51
N MET A 85 4.27 -9.89 -7.54
CA MET A 85 5.48 -10.69 -7.73
C MET A 85 6.21 -10.34 -9.01
N ARG A 86 5.47 -10.16 -10.12
CA ARG A 86 6.05 -9.76 -11.41
C ARG A 86 6.70 -8.38 -11.33
N ALA A 87 6.08 -7.44 -10.62
CA ALA A 87 6.61 -6.09 -10.48
C ALA A 87 7.84 -6.05 -9.56
N THR A 88 7.82 -6.77 -8.43
CA THR A 88 8.99 -6.87 -7.53
C THR A 88 10.19 -7.47 -8.25
N ALA A 89 10.01 -8.55 -9.02
CA ALA A 89 11.11 -9.20 -9.76
C ALA A 89 11.79 -8.30 -10.81
N ARG A 90 11.11 -7.28 -11.33
CA ARG A 90 11.69 -6.30 -12.28
C ARG A 90 12.50 -5.21 -11.60
N THR A 91 12.32 -5.02 -10.29
CA THR A 91 13.01 -3.97 -9.53
C THR A 91 14.39 -4.43 -9.06
N ASP A 92 14.66 -5.75 -9.13
CA ASP A 92 15.92 -6.39 -8.77
C ASP A 92 16.87 -6.64 -9.97
N GLU A 93 16.51 -6.22 -11.19
CA GLU A 93 17.43 -6.24 -12.34
C GLU A 93 18.34 -4.99 -12.32
N PRO A 94 19.68 -5.15 -12.41
CA PRO A 94 20.66 -4.07 -12.28
C PRO A 94 20.67 -3.07 -13.44
#